data_AF-A0A6A5USD4-F1
#
_entry.id   AF-A0A6A5USD4-F1
#
_cell.length_a   1.000
_cell.length_b   1.000
_cell.length_c   1.000
_cell.angle_alpha   90.00
_cell.angle_beta   90.00
_cell.angle_gamma   90.00
#
_symmetry.space_group_name_H-M   'P 1'
#
loop_
_entity.id
_entity.type
_entity.pdbx_description
1 polymer ?
#
loop_
_entity_poly.entity_id
_entity_poly.type
_entity_poly.pdbx_seq_one_letter_code
_entity_poly.pdbx_strand_id
1 'polypeptide(L)' 'YREKALKKVVPWLKDLRRQGINTILLKDGAPAQTSCIAKDYLSVHQIERLPWPGHSPDVNASEHAWPWIR' A
#
# COMPACT_ATOMS: atom_id res chain seq x y z
N TYR A 1 -7.10 -14.10 4.23
CA TYR A 1 -7.66 -12.76 4.50
C TYR A 1 -6.73 -11.64 4.00
N ARG A 2 -5.42 -11.69 4.29
CA ARG A 2 -4.40 -10.67 3.94
C ARG A 2 -4.30 -10.31 2.44
N GLU A 3 -4.52 -11.26 1.53
CA GLU A 3 -4.47 -11.01 0.08
C GLU A 3 -5.68 -10.26 -0.48
N LYS A 4 -6.82 -10.24 0.23
CA LYS A 4 -8.07 -9.65 -0.29
C LYS A 4 -7.93 -8.14 -0.51
N ALA A 5 -7.14 -7.46 0.32
CA ALA A 5 -6.91 -6.03 0.18
C ALA A 5 -6.10 -5.72 -1.08
N LEU A 6 -4.99 -6.42 -1.32
CA LEU A 6 -4.16 -6.21 -2.51
C LEU A 6 -4.92 -6.49 -3.82
N LYS A 7 -5.79 -7.51 -3.82
CA LYS A 7 -6.67 -7.81 -4.97
C LYS A 7 -7.64 -6.68 -5.31
N LYS A 8 -7.92 -5.77 -4.39
CA LYS A 8 -8.74 -4.56 -4.64
C LYS A 8 -7.88 -3.33 -4.94
N VAL A 9 -6.79 -3.14 -4.19
CA VAL A 9 -5.92 -1.96 -4.32
C VAL A 9 -5.16 -1.95 -5.64
N VAL A 10 -4.64 -3.08 -6.11
CA VAL A 10 -3.83 -3.13 -7.33
C VAL A 10 -4.62 -2.74 -8.59
N PRO A 11 -5.84 -3.28 -8.84
CA PRO A 11 -6.66 -2.82 -9.96
C PRO A 11 -6.94 -1.32 -9.92
N TRP A 12 -7.22 -0.78 -8.74
CA TRP A 12 -7.48 0.65 -8.55
C TRP A 12 -6.24 1.50 -8.85
N LEU A 13 -5.06 1.12 -8.36
CA LEU A 13 -3.80 1.82 -8.67
C LEU A 13 -3.49 1.81 -10.17
N LYS A 14 -3.79 0.70 -10.87
CA LYS A 14 -3.61 0.60 -12.32
C LYS A 14 -4.58 1.49 -13.09
N ASP A 15 -5.81 1.61 -12.62
CA ASP A 15 -6.79 2.54 -13.18
C ASP A 15 -6.33 3.99 -13.04
N LEU A 16 -5.84 4.39 -11.87
CA LEU A 16 -5.26 5.73 -11.66
C LEU A 16 -4.07 6.00 -12.60
N ARG A 17 -3.17 5.02 -12.76
CA ARG A 17 -2.05 5.13 -13.72
C ARG A 17 -2.53 5.28 -15.17
N ARG A 18 -3.60 4.57 -15.55
CA ARG A 18 -4.22 4.71 -16.88
C ARG A 18 -4.82 6.10 -17.10
N GLN A 19 -5.30 6.75 -16.04
CA GLN A 19 -5.77 8.14 -16.07
C GLN A 19 -4.61 9.16 -16.08
N GLY A 20 -3.35 8.72 -16.13
CA GLY A 20 -2.17 9.58 -16.14
C GLY A 20 -1.71 10.02 -14.75
N ILE A 21 -2.29 9.48 -13.67
CA ILE A 21 -1.92 9.81 -12.30
C ILE A 21 -0.76 8.90 -11.87
N ASN A 22 0.39 9.49 -11.56
CA ASN A 22 1.50 8.72 -11.00
C ASN A 22 1.17 8.29 -9.56
N THR A 23 1.40 7.01 -9.25
CA THR A 23 1.02 6.42 -7.96
C THR A 23 2.16 5.61 -7.35
N ILE A 24 2.44 5.91 -6.09
CA ILE A 24 3.39 5.20 -5.22
C ILE A 24 2.61 4.68 -4.00
N LEU A 25 2.74 3.41 -3.69
CA LEU A 25 2.05 2.79 -2.56
C LEU A 25 2.83 3.05 -1.25
N LEU A 26 2.20 3.78 -0.33
CA LEU A 26 2.64 3.87 1.07
C LEU A 26 2.00 2.75 1.88
N LYS A 27 2.80 2.02 2.65
CA LYS A 27 2.33 0.96 3.55
C LYS A 27 3.28 0.82 4.74
N ASP A 28 2.75 0.40 5.88
CA ASP A 28 3.55 0.19 7.07
C ASP A 28 4.43 -1.08 6.99
N GLY A 29 5.30 -1.24 7.98
CA GLY A 29 6.21 -2.37 8.10
C GLY A 29 5.60 -3.65 8.67
N ALA A 30 4.28 -3.74 8.87
CA ALA A 30 3.66 -4.88 9.57
C ALA A 30 3.98 -6.22 8.87
N PRO A 31 4.20 -7.32 9.62
CA PRO A 31 4.58 -8.63 9.06
C PRO A 31 3.64 -9.14 7.96
N ALA A 32 2.35 -8.84 8.08
CA ALA A 32 1.35 -9.20 7.06
C ALA A 32 1.62 -8.53 5.70
N GLN A 33 2.08 -7.28 5.73
CA GLN A 33 2.32 -6.43 4.56
C GLN A 33 3.72 -6.64 3.98
N THR A 34 4.66 -7.17 4.77
CA THR A 34 6.05 -7.42 4.38
C THR A 34 6.35 -8.89 4.04
N SER A 35 5.32 -9.75 4.08
CA SER A 35 5.42 -11.16 3.66
C SER A 35 5.91 -11.32 2.20
N CYS A 36 6.57 -12.44 1.89
CA CYS A 36 7.06 -12.73 0.54
C CYS A 36 5.93 -12.66 -0.50
N ILE A 37 4.80 -13.31 -0.22
CA ILE A 37 3.63 -13.29 -1.11
C ILE A 37 3.15 -11.86 -1.40
N ALA A 38 3.08 -10.99 -0.39
CA ALA A 38 2.65 -9.61 -0.59
C ALA A 38 3.68 -8.79 -1.39
N LYS A 39 4.98 -9.03 -1.19
CA LYS A 39 6.05 -8.40 -1.95
C LYS A 39 6.04 -8.86 -3.41
N ASP A 40 5.93 -10.17 -3.64
CA ASP A 40 5.92 -10.77 -4.97
C ASP A 40 4.70 -10.33 -5.78
N TYR A 41 3.51 -10.32 -5.15
CA TYR A 41 2.29 -9.84 -5.79
C TYR A 41 2.41 -8.39 -6.29
N LEU A 42 2.96 -7.50 -5.45
CA LEU A 42 3.19 -6.10 -5.82
C LEU A 42 4.27 -5.96 -6.90
N SER A 43 5.32 -6.80 -6.84
CA SER A 43 6.40 -6.83 -7.83
C SER A 43 5.92 -7.26 -9.21
N VAL A 44 5.18 -8.38 -9.29
CA VAL A 44 4.56 -8.89 -10.52
C VAL A 44 3.62 -7.86 -11.15
N HIS A 45 2.95 -7.06 -10.33
CA HIS A 45 2.07 -5.99 -10.81
C HIS A 45 2.77 -4.63 -11.00
N GLN A 46 4.10 -4.57 -10.85
CA GLN A 46 4.94 -3.38 -11.04
C GLN A 46 4.46 -2.18 -10.21
N ILE A 47 4.00 -2.45 -8.98
CA ILE A 47 3.57 -1.42 -8.05
C ILE A 47 4.79 -0.87 -7.30
N GLU A 48 5.02 0.42 -7.46
CA GLU A 48 6.07 1.14 -6.75
C GLU A 48 5.68 1.32 -5.29
N ARG A 49 6.66 1.24 -4.39
CA ARG A 49 6.45 1.30 -2.95
C ARG A 49 7.37 2.33 -2.35
N LEU A 50 6.83 3.16 -1.46
CA LEU A 50 7.66 4.05 -0.65
C LEU A 50 8.41 3.22 0.41
N PRO A 51 9.72 3.43 0.61
CA PRO A 51 10.43 2.87 1.75
C PRO A 51 9.78 3.32 3.06
N TRP A 52 9.56 2.38 3.96
CA TRP A 52 8.91 2.66 5.24
C TRP A 52 9.96 2.65 6.37
N PRO A 53 10.17 3.75 7.09
CA PRO A 53 10.98 3.75 8.30
C PRO A 53 10.25 2.98 9.41
N GLY A 54 10.94 2.04 10.05
CA GLY A 54 10.37 1.28 11.16
C GLY A 54 9.91 2.21 12.30
N HIS A 55 8.85 1.82 13.02
CA HIS A 55 8.34 2.54 14.20
C HIS A 55 7.95 4.02 13.97
N SER A 56 7.55 4.40 12.75
CA SER A 56 7.20 5.78 12.41
C SER A 56 5.72 5.95 12.02
N PRO A 57 4.75 5.73 12.93
CA PRO A 57 3.32 5.86 12.58
C PRO A 57 2.93 7.30 12.20
N ASP A 58 3.68 8.30 12.66
CA ASP A 58 3.50 9.72 12.39
C ASP A 58 3.61 10.08 10.90
N VAL A 59 4.42 9.35 10.12
CA VAL A 59 4.54 9.56 8.67
C VAL A 59 3.51 8.77 7.86
N ASN A 60 2.65 7.98 8.51
CA ASN A 60 1.58 7.26 7.82
C ASN A 60 0.35 8.16 7.69
N ALA A 61 -0.01 8.51 6.45
CA ALA A 61 -1.19 9.32 6.18
C ALA A 61 -2.50 8.71 6.74
N SER A 62 -2.61 7.37 6.84
CA SER A 62 -3.83 6.76 7.39
C SER A 62 -4.02 7.01 8.89
N GLU A 63 -2.93 7.18 9.65
CA GLU A 63 -3.02 7.44 11.09
C GLU A 63 -3.65 8.81 11.38
N HIS A 64 -3.42 9.78 10.50
CA HIS A 64 -4.06 11.10 10.57
C HIS A 64 -5.55 11.08 10.17
N ALA A 65 -5.98 10.08 9.41
CA ALA A 65 -7.36 9.92 8.99
C ALA A 65 -8.24 9.27 10.07
N TRP A 66 -7.68 8.36 10.89
CA TRP A 66 -8.45 7.61 11.87
C TRP A 66 -9.27 8.45 12.86
N PRO A 67 -8.78 9.59 13.40
CA PRO A 67 -9.57 10.43 14.31
C PRO A 67 -10.89 10.93 13.71
N TRP A 68 -10.98 11.04 12.38
CA TRP A 68 -12.15 11.57 11.66
C TRP A 68 -13.13 10.50 11.18
N ILE A 69 -12.70 9.23 11.19
CA ILE A 69 -13.50 8.08 10.75
C ILE A 69 -14.15 7.38 11.97
N ARG A 70 -13.73 7.75 13.18
CA ARG A 70 -14.10 7.10 14.43
C ARG A 70 -15.50 7.44 14.93
#